data_AF-A0A0E3VBB5-F1
#
_entry.id   AF-A0A0E3VBB5-F1
#
_cell.length_a   1.000
_cell.length_b   1.000
_cell.length_c   1.000
_cell.angle_alpha   90.00
_cell.angle_beta   90.00
_cell.angle_gamma   90.00
#
_symmetry.space_group_name_H-M   'P 1'
#
loop_
_entity.id
_entity.type
_entity.pdbx_description
1 polymer ?
#
loop_
_entity_poly.entity_id
_entity_poly.type
_entity_poly.pdbx_seq_one_letter_code
_entity_poly.pdbx_strand_id
1 'polypeptide(L)'
;MTTTPLNRSLEPLGVSIPSKVPTHWYNLAADLPEPVPPHLHPGTREPLGPEDLAPLFPMNLIAQEVATERYIEIPETVREIYGMWRPSPLFRAHRLERALGTPARIYYKYEGVSPVGSHKPNTAVAQAYYNAIEGTTKLTTETGAGQWGASLSFAGALLGLDVEVWQVRSSFDSKPYRRIQMEAYGGICHPSPSDLTEAGRALLKSHPDTTGSLGMAISEAVEVAAQDPNTHYSLGSVLNHVMLHQTVIGQEAMVQLEEAGDAVPDTVFGCAGGGSNLAGLTFPFLGRNLREGTKTRLVACEPSACPSLTQGEYRYDFGDVAGLTPLLKMHTLGKDFVPPAIHAGGLRYHGMSPMVSHAVNLGLMDAIAVDQDDALQAGLIFARAEGIIPAPESTHAVAGAIAHARAVTEPEVIVIGLSGNGQLDLPAYSPYV
;
A
#
# COMPACT_ATOMS: atom_id res chain seq x y z
N MET A 1 -5.48 -39.29 -21.91
CA MET A 1 -6.10 -38.02 -21.48
C MET A 1 -5.87 -37.92 -19.98
N THR A 2 -4.73 -37.35 -19.59
CA THR A 2 -4.43 -37.04 -18.19
C THR A 2 -5.23 -35.79 -17.82
N THR A 3 -6.24 -35.97 -16.97
CA THR A 3 -6.99 -34.87 -16.36
C THR A 3 -6.01 -34.07 -15.52
N THR A 4 -5.70 -32.83 -15.93
CA THR A 4 -5.04 -31.84 -15.07
C THR A 4 -5.81 -31.78 -13.75
N PRO A 5 -5.17 -31.85 -12.57
CA PRO A 5 -5.88 -31.71 -11.30
C PRO A 5 -6.70 -30.41 -11.33
N LEU A 6 -7.97 -30.46 -10.96
CA LEU A 6 -8.74 -29.22 -10.75
C LEU A 6 -8.01 -28.40 -9.70
N ASN A 7 -7.57 -27.19 -10.06
CA ASN A 7 -7.01 -26.25 -9.10
C ASN A 7 -8.14 -25.70 -8.22
N ARG A 8 -8.52 -26.48 -7.20
CA ARG A 8 -9.61 -26.16 -6.26
C ARG A 8 -9.35 -24.92 -5.41
N SER A 9 -8.15 -24.33 -5.46
CA SER A 9 -7.80 -23.13 -4.70
C SER A 9 -8.51 -21.86 -5.19
N LEU A 10 -9.05 -21.87 -6.42
CA LEU A 10 -9.73 -20.73 -7.03
C LEU A 10 -11.25 -20.75 -6.83
N GLU A 11 -11.79 -21.93 -6.53
CA GLU A 11 -13.21 -22.09 -6.22
C GLU A 11 -13.49 -21.56 -4.81
N PRO A 12 -14.55 -20.76 -4.62
CA PRO A 12 -15.00 -20.40 -3.28
C PRO A 12 -15.22 -21.66 -2.43
N LEU A 13 -14.83 -21.60 -1.17
CA LEU A 13 -15.09 -22.61 -0.15
C LEU A 13 -16.59 -22.76 0.15
N GLY A 14 -17.43 -21.86 -0.38
CA GLY A 14 -18.88 -21.86 -0.18
C GLY A 14 -19.27 -21.31 1.19
N VAL A 15 -18.40 -20.48 1.77
CA VAL A 15 -18.63 -19.88 3.09
C VAL A 15 -19.41 -18.60 2.89
N SER A 16 -20.60 -18.52 3.49
CA SER A 16 -21.35 -17.25 3.49
C SER A 16 -20.56 -16.19 4.24
N ILE A 17 -20.10 -15.18 3.52
CA ILE A 17 -19.45 -14.02 4.10
C ILE A 17 -20.56 -13.05 4.52
N PRO A 18 -20.67 -12.70 5.81
CA PRO A 18 -21.62 -11.69 6.24
C PRO A 18 -21.42 -10.39 5.45
N SER A 19 -22.50 -9.62 5.26
CA SER A 19 -22.50 -8.32 4.57
C SER A 19 -21.54 -7.26 5.16
N LYS A 20 -20.80 -7.59 6.22
CA LYS A 20 -19.82 -6.72 6.87
C LYS A 20 -18.53 -6.56 6.06
N VAL A 21 -18.20 -7.49 5.16
CA VAL A 21 -17.12 -7.30 4.18
C VAL A 21 -17.72 -6.60 2.95
N PRO A 22 -17.13 -5.50 2.45
CA PRO A 22 -17.60 -4.83 1.24
C PRO A 22 -17.78 -5.84 0.08
N THR A 23 -18.86 -5.68 -0.68
CA THR A 23 -19.12 -6.47 -1.89
C THR A 23 -18.47 -5.85 -3.13
N HIS A 24 -18.10 -4.58 -3.06
CA HIS A 24 -17.50 -3.82 -4.16
C HIS A 24 -16.33 -2.99 -3.63
N TRP A 25 -15.28 -2.87 -4.42
CA TRP A 25 -14.31 -1.80 -4.30
C TRP A 25 -14.90 -0.48 -4.80
N TYR A 26 -14.43 0.62 -4.27
CA TYR A 26 -14.82 1.98 -4.65
C TYR A 26 -13.73 2.61 -5.51
N ASN A 27 -14.12 3.14 -6.67
CA ASN A 27 -13.22 3.81 -7.58
C ASN A 27 -13.43 5.32 -7.53
N LEU A 28 -12.43 6.05 -7.05
CA LEU A 28 -12.47 7.52 -6.99
C LEU A 28 -12.53 8.16 -8.37
N ALA A 29 -12.02 7.50 -9.42
CA ALA A 29 -11.99 8.06 -10.78
C ALA A 29 -13.39 8.45 -11.29
N ALA A 30 -14.43 7.76 -10.81
CA ALA A 30 -15.82 8.04 -11.18
C ALA A 30 -16.38 9.37 -10.64
N ASP A 31 -15.72 9.96 -9.62
CA ASP A 31 -16.22 11.14 -8.91
C ASP A 31 -15.27 12.34 -9.00
N LEU A 32 -14.06 12.16 -9.56
CA LEU A 32 -13.12 13.27 -9.73
C LEU A 32 -13.67 14.34 -10.69
N PRO A 33 -13.45 15.63 -10.40
CA PRO A 33 -13.89 16.72 -11.27
C PRO A 33 -13.10 16.79 -12.59
N GLU A 34 -11.85 16.29 -12.58
CA GLU A 34 -10.97 16.17 -13.73
C GLU A 34 -10.44 14.73 -13.80
N PRO A 35 -10.34 14.11 -14.98
CA PRO A 35 -9.80 12.77 -15.11
C PRO A 35 -8.31 12.75 -14.79
N VAL A 36 -7.85 11.66 -14.18
CA VAL A 36 -6.42 11.45 -13.93
C VAL A 36 -5.68 11.36 -15.28
N PRO A 37 -4.55 12.06 -15.45
CA PRO A 37 -3.76 11.96 -16.68
C PRO A 37 -3.33 10.51 -16.95
N PRO A 38 -3.36 10.08 -18.22
CA PRO A 38 -3.07 8.69 -18.57
C PRO A 38 -1.59 8.37 -18.32
N HIS A 39 -1.31 7.10 -18.04
CA HIS A 39 0.06 6.60 -18.04
C HIS A 39 0.62 6.64 -19.46
N LEU A 40 1.90 6.97 -19.61
CA LEU A 40 2.55 7.08 -20.92
C LEU A 40 3.56 5.95 -21.14
N HIS A 41 3.69 5.54 -22.39
CA HIS A 41 4.65 4.53 -22.81
C HIS A 41 6.09 5.05 -22.61
N PRO A 42 7.00 4.26 -22.01
CA PRO A 42 8.33 4.71 -21.63
C PRO A 42 9.21 5.17 -22.82
N GLY A 43 9.05 4.53 -23.98
CA GLY A 43 9.71 4.89 -25.24
C GLY A 43 9.04 6.02 -26.02
N THR A 44 7.80 5.82 -26.49
CA THR A 44 7.09 6.77 -27.37
C THR A 44 6.59 8.03 -26.67
N ARG A 45 6.36 7.96 -25.34
CA ARG A 45 5.71 9.01 -24.52
C ARG A 45 4.26 9.31 -24.92
N GLU A 46 3.64 8.44 -25.68
CA GLU A 46 2.19 8.47 -25.97
C GLU A 46 1.42 7.70 -24.88
N PRO A 47 0.11 7.94 -24.70
CA PRO A 47 -0.73 7.17 -23.78
C PRO A 47 -0.67 5.66 -24.04
N LEU A 48 -0.60 4.87 -22.97
CA LEU A 48 -0.53 3.41 -23.06
C LEU A 48 -1.84 2.78 -23.56
N GLY A 49 -1.69 1.73 -24.38
CA GLY A 49 -2.75 0.79 -24.70
C GLY A 49 -2.73 -0.45 -23.78
N PRO A 50 -3.81 -1.24 -23.73
CA PRO A 50 -3.85 -2.50 -22.98
C PRO A 50 -2.72 -3.47 -23.35
N GLU A 51 -2.36 -3.53 -24.64
CA GLU A 51 -1.28 -4.37 -25.18
C GLU A 51 0.10 -4.06 -24.60
N ASP A 52 0.33 -2.81 -24.17
CA ASP A 52 1.61 -2.40 -23.58
C ASP A 52 1.77 -2.91 -22.14
N LEU A 53 0.66 -3.23 -21.47
CA LEU A 53 0.61 -3.69 -20.08
C LEU A 53 0.45 -5.21 -19.96
N ALA A 54 -0.08 -5.87 -20.99
CA ALA A 54 -0.33 -7.32 -21.04
C ALA A 54 0.90 -8.21 -20.75
N PRO A 55 2.16 -7.82 -21.04
CA PRO A 55 3.32 -8.63 -20.65
C PRO A 55 3.57 -8.71 -19.14
N LEU A 56 3.01 -7.78 -18.36
CA LEU A 56 3.24 -7.68 -16.92
C LEU A 56 2.01 -7.99 -16.10
N PHE A 57 0.82 -7.69 -16.62
CA PHE A 57 -0.42 -7.76 -15.87
C PHE A 57 -1.51 -8.54 -16.62
N PRO A 58 -2.35 -9.29 -15.87
CA PRO A 58 -3.55 -9.92 -16.41
C PRO A 58 -4.55 -8.87 -16.91
N MET A 59 -5.35 -9.20 -17.93
CA MET A 59 -6.27 -8.27 -18.58
C MET A 59 -7.31 -7.70 -17.61
N ASN A 60 -7.70 -8.47 -16.59
CA ASN A 60 -8.59 -8.00 -15.53
C ASN A 60 -8.00 -6.83 -14.72
N LEU A 61 -6.71 -6.87 -14.39
CA LEU A 61 -6.04 -5.78 -13.67
C LEU A 61 -5.81 -4.57 -14.60
N ILE A 62 -5.52 -4.81 -15.87
CA ILE A 62 -5.41 -3.75 -16.88
C ILE A 62 -6.73 -2.99 -17.03
N ALA A 63 -7.85 -3.72 -17.11
CA ALA A 63 -9.17 -3.11 -17.16
C ALA A 63 -9.47 -2.25 -15.92
N GLN A 64 -9.08 -2.73 -14.73
CA GLN A 64 -9.23 -1.96 -13.49
C GLN A 64 -8.34 -0.72 -13.43
N GLU A 65 -7.16 -0.75 -14.05
CA GLU A 65 -6.22 0.38 -14.06
C GLU A 65 -6.80 1.63 -14.76
N VAL A 66 -7.68 1.41 -15.74
CA VAL A 66 -8.32 2.46 -16.54
C VAL A 66 -9.83 2.57 -16.30
N ALA A 67 -10.35 1.84 -15.31
CA ALA A 67 -11.79 1.79 -15.04
C ALA A 67 -12.34 3.16 -14.62
N THR A 68 -13.57 3.43 -15.03
CA THR A 68 -14.30 4.68 -14.72
C THR A 68 -15.58 4.41 -13.94
N GLU A 69 -15.95 3.14 -13.80
CA GLU A 69 -17.06 2.66 -13.01
C GLU A 69 -16.79 2.93 -11.52
N ARG A 70 -17.77 3.49 -10.83
CA ARG A 70 -17.66 3.85 -9.41
C ARG A 70 -17.45 2.66 -8.49
N TYR A 71 -18.04 1.53 -8.84
CA TYR A 71 -18.00 0.31 -8.03
C TYR A 71 -17.59 -0.86 -8.90
N ILE A 72 -16.60 -1.60 -8.44
CA ILE A 72 -16.12 -2.82 -9.08
C ILE A 72 -16.37 -3.97 -8.10
N GLU A 73 -17.13 -4.96 -8.53
CA GLU A 73 -17.48 -6.11 -7.70
C GLU A 73 -16.23 -6.87 -7.25
N ILE A 74 -16.18 -7.21 -5.96
CA ILE A 74 -15.11 -8.04 -5.41
C ILE A 74 -15.48 -9.50 -5.68
N PRO A 75 -14.63 -10.28 -6.37
CA PRO A 75 -14.90 -11.69 -6.62
C PRO A 75 -15.15 -12.46 -5.32
N GLU A 76 -16.09 -13.40 -5.32
CA GLU A 76 -16.47 -14.12 -4.09
C GLU A 76 -15.28 -14.82 -3.43
N THR A 77 -14.39 -15.46 -4.20
CA THR A 77 -13.15 -16.07 -3.68
C THR A 77 -12.27 -15.05 -2.96
N VAL A 78 -12.13 -13.83 -3.50
CA VAL A 78 -11.36 -12.75 -2.87
C VAL A 78 -12.03 -12.30 -1.58
N ARG A 79 -13.37 -12.16 -1.58
CA ARG A 79 -14.11 -11.81 -0.38
C ARG A 79 -13.93 -12.88 0.70
N GLU A 80 -13.96 -14.17 0.35
CA GLU A 80 -13.86 -15.26 1.32
C GLU A 80 -12.50 -15.24 2.00
N ILE A 81 -11.44 -15.00 1.23
CA ILE A 81 -10.09 -14.81 1.76
C ILE A 81 -10.03 -13.55 2.62
N TYR A 82 -10.60 -12.42 2.19
CA TYR A 82 -10.70 -11.23 3.04
C TYR A 82 -11.37 -11.52 4.38
N GLY A 83 -12.39 -12.38 4.41
CA GLY A 83 -13.08 -12.80 5.63
C GLY A 83 -12.18 -13.40 6.72
N MET A 84 -10.95 -13.79 6.39
CA MET A 84 -9.95 -14.23 7.37
C MET A 84 -9.48 -13.10 8.32
N TRP A 85 -9.54 -11.83 7.91
CA TRP A 85 -9.14 -10.67 8.74
C TRP A 85 -10.03 -9.43 8.60
N ARG A 86 -10.98 -9.42 7.66
CA ARG A 86 -11.88 -8.30 7.39
C ARG A 86 -13.31 -8.58 7.89
N PRO A 87 -14.06 -7.55 8.30
CA PRO A 87 -13.63 -6.14 8.40
C PRO A 87 -12.58 -5.94 9.50
N SER A 88 -11.59 -5.08 9.23
CA SER A 88 -10.61 -4.73 10.26
C SER A 88 -11.26 -3.83 11.32
N PRO A 89 -10.81 -3.86 12.59
CA PRO A 89 -11.48 -3.10 13.63
C PRO A 89 -11.21 -1.59 13.50
N LEU A 90 -12.25 -0.81 13.83
CA LEU A 90 -12.15 0.61 14.16
C LEU A 90 -12.27 0.75 15.68
N PHE A 91 -11.25 1.30 16.32
CA PHE A 91 -11.23 1.50 17.77
C PHE A 91 -11.36 2.96 18.12
N ARG A 92 -12.04 3.26 19.23
CA ARG A 92 -11.99 4.57 19.88
C ARG A 92 -10.85 4.61 20.90
N ALA A 93 -9.94 5.56 20.74
CA ALA A 93 -8.69 5.68 21.48
C ALA A 93 -8.85 6.46 22.80
N HIS A 94 -9.75 6.02 23.67
CA HIS A 94 -10.07 6.73 24.92
C HIS A 94 -8.87 7.01 25.83
N ARG A 95 -7.84 6.15 25.80
CA ARG A 95 -6.64 6.33 26.62
C ARG A 95 -5.71 7.36 25.99
N LEU A 96 -5.61 7.37 24.66
CA LEU A 96 -4.91 8.40 23.92
C LEU A 96 -5.58 9.77 24.10
N GLU A 97 -6.91 9.86 23.95
CA GLU A 97 -7.71 11.07 24.22
C GLU A 97 -7.35 11.65 25.60
N ARG A 98 -7.38 10.80 26.64
CA ARG A 98 -7.00 11.17 28.01
C ARG A 98 -5.55 11.60 28.14
N ALA A 99 -4.62 10.88 27.51
CA ALA A 99 -3.19 11.18 27.57
C ALA A 99 -2.84 12.52 26.91
N LEU A 100 -3.60 12.93 25.90
CA LEU A 100 -3.44 14.21 25.21
C LEU A 100 -4.21 15.35 25.88
N GLY A 101 -5.16 15.06 26.77
CA GLY A 101 -6.05 16.06 27.36
C GLY A 101 -6.93 16.76 26.32
N THR A 102 -7.21 16.09 25.21
CA THR A 102 -7.95 16.66 24.06
C THR A 102 -9.46 16.45 24.22
N PRO A 103 -10.30 17.41 23.79
CA PRO A 103 -11.74 17.20 23.67
C PRO A 103 -12.13 16.38 22.42
N ALA A 104 -11.17 16.11 21.51
CA ALA A 104 -11.43 15.34 20.31
C ALA A 104 -11.74 13.87 20.61
N ARG A 105 -12.61 13.27 19.81
CA ARG A 105 -12.86 11.83 19.74
C ARG A 105 -11.92 11.24 18.70
N ILE A 106 -11.00 10.39 19.14
CA ILE A 106 -9.97 9.83 18.26
C ILE A 106 -10.33 8.38 17.97
N TYR A 107 -10.42 8.05 16.69
CA TYR A 107 -10.57 6.70 16.17
C TYR A 107 -9.31 6.26 15.43
N TYR A 108 -9.01 4.97 15.44
CA TYR A 108 -8.00 4.40 14.56
C TYR A 108 -8.51 3.14 13.85
N LYS A 109 -8.32 3.11 12.53
CA LYS A 109 -8.65 1.96 11.67
C LYS A 109 -7.41 1.06 11.61
N TYR A 110 -7.49 -0.11 12.24
CA TYR A 110 -6.33 -0.96 12.50
C TYR A 110 -6.17 -2.09 11.47
N GLU A 111 -5.36 -1.84 10.44
CA GLU A 111 -5.05 -2.82 9.39
C GLU A 111 -3.95 -3.82 9.80
N GLY A 112 -3.32 -3.63 10.97
CA GLY A 112 -2.30 -4.53 11.49
C GLY A 112 -2.82 -5.88 12.02
N VAL A 113 -4.12 -6.14 11.94
CA VAL A 113 -4.74 -7.44 12.27
C VAL A 113 -4.59 -8.48 11.17
N SER A 114 -4.20 -8.08 9.96
CA SER A 114 -4.06 -9.01 8.84
C SER A 114 -2.95 -10.05 9.10
N PRO A 115 -2.93 -11.19 8.39
CA PRO A 115 -1.93 -12.24 8.59
C PRO A 115 -0.47 -11.76 8.51
N VAL A 116 -0.23 -10.71 7.72
CA VAL A 116 1.11 -10.12 7.51
C VAL A 116 1.34 -8.84 8.35
N GLY A 117 0.33 -8.43 9.12
CA GLY A 117 0.41 -7.28 10.02
C GLY A 117 0.36 -5.93 9.31
N SER A 118 -0.25 -5.84 8.13
CA SER A 118 -0.43 -4.57 7.39
C SER A 118 -1.63 -4.60 6.42
N HIS A 119 -1.96 -3.49 5.78
CA HIS A 119 -3.00 -3.40 4.74
C HIS A 119 -2.68 -4.14 3.42
N LYS A 120 -1.44 -4.56 3.22
CA LYS A 120 -0.98 -5.08 1.91
C LYS A 120 -1.65 -6.37 1.42
N PRO A 121 -2.11 -7.32 2.28
CA PRO A 121 -2.85 -8.49 1.83
C PRO A 121 -4.13 -8.16 1.03
N ASN A 122 -4.74 -6.99 1.23
CA ASN A 122 -5.93 -6.59 0.49
C ASN A 122 -5.67 -6.64 -1.03
N THR A 123 -4.68 -5.89 -1.52
CA THR A 123 -4.35 -5.93 -2.96
C THR A 123 -3.63 -7.22 -3.38
N ALA A 124 -2.83 -7.84 -2.49
CA ALA A 124 -2.08 -9.05 -2.83
C ALA A 124 -3.01 -10.20 -3.22
N VAL A 125 -4.10 -10.39 -2.46
CA VAL A 125 -5.09 -11.45 -2.73
C VAL A 125 -5.84 -11.18 -4.03
N ALA A 126 -6.26 -9.94 -4.28
CA ALA A 126 -6.92 -9.58 -5.53
C ALA A 126 -6.01 -9.80 -6.74
N GLN A 127 -4.76 -9.34 -6.68
CA GLN A 127 -3.79 -9.52 -7.76
C GLN A 127 -3.47 -11.00 -7.99
N ALA A 128 -3.21 -11.77 -6.94
CA ALA A 128 -2.98 -13.21 -7.04
C ALA A 128 -4.19 -13.93 -7.65
N TYR A 129 -5.41 -13.55 -7.26
CA TYR A 129 -6.63 -14.16 -7.79
C TYR A 129 -6.75 -13.93 -9.31
N TYR A 130 -6.62 -12.68 -9.76
CA TYR A 130 -6.74 -12.36 -11.19
C TYR A 130 -5.65 -13.02 -12.04
N ASN A 131 -4.43 -13.11 -11.52
CA ASN A 131 -3.35 -13.84 -12.20
C ASN A 131 -3.66 -15.35 -12.29
N ALA A 132 -4.12 -15.95 -11.19
CA ALA A 132 -4.39 -17.38 -11.17
C ALA A 132 -5.54 -17.80 -12.09
N ILE A 133 -6.61 -17.01 -12.19
CA ILE A 133 -7.72 -17.32 -13.11
C ILE A 133 -7.34 -17.11 -14.58
N GLU A 134 -6.35 -16.28 -14.86
CA GLU A 134 -5.79 -16.10 -16.22
C GLU A 134 -4.79 -17.22 -16.59
N GLY A 135 -4.40 -18.06 -15.61
CA GLY A 135 -3.51 -19.19 -15.82
C GLY A 135 -2.03 -18.90 -15.55
N THR A 136 -1.71 -17.74 -14.98
CA THR A 136 -0.37 -17.48 -14.42
C THR A 136 -0.08 -18.52 -13.35
N THR A 137 1.16 -19.03 -13.30
CA THR A 137 1.57 -20.03 -12.30
C THR A 137 2.55 -19.47 -11.28
N LYS A 138 3.23 -18.37 -11.62
CA LYS A 138 4.23 -17.72 -10.76
C LYS A 138 4.07 -16.21 -10.74
N LEU A 139 4.25 -15.62 -9.57
CA LEU A 139 4.38 -14.18 -9.40
C LEU A 139 5.78 -13.81 -8.92
N THR A 140 6.34 -12.78 -9.52
CA THR A 140 7.58 -12.14 -9.08
C THR A 140 7.27 -10.77 -8.50
N THR A 141 8.07 -10.35 -7.53
CA THR A 141 7.93 -9.01 -6.98
C THR A 141 9.19 -8.50 -6.28
N GLU A 142 9.26 -7.21 -6.04
CA GLU A 142 10.25 -6.58 -5.18
C GLU A 142 9.77 -6.49 -3.73
N THR A 143 10.68 -6.27 -2.78
CA THR A 143 10.28 -5.72 -1.49
C THR A 143 11.41 -4.96 -0.79
N GLY A 144 11.07 -3.91 -0.05
CA GLY A 144 12.00 -3.22 0.85
C GLY A 144 12.04 -3.92 2.21
N ALA A 145 11.27 -3.38 3.16
CA ALA A 145 11.19 -3.93 4.51
C ALA A 145 10.55 -5.33 4.60
N GLY A 146 9.81 -5.77 3.58
CA GLY A 146 9.30 -7.14 3.47
C GLY A 146 7.78 -7.32 3.61
N GLN A 147 7.03 -6.27 3.97
CA GLN A 147 5.57 -6.32 4.11
C GLN A 147 4.88 -6.77 2.81
N TRP A 148 5.37 -6.28 1.66
CA TRP A 148 4.75 -6.58 0.36
C TRP A 148 5.04 -8.00 -0.09
N GLY A 149 6.32 -8.41 -0.08
CA GLY A 149 6.72 -9.79 -0.39
C GLY A 149 5.96 -10.81 0.48
N ALA A 150 5.88 -10.58 1.79
CA ALA A 150 5.14 -11.47 2.68
C ALA A 150 3.63 -11.53 2.38
N SER A 151 3.03 -10.41 1.92
CA SER A 151 1.61 -10.37 1.54
C SER A 151 1.36 -11.14 0.25
N LEU A 152 2.26 -11.02 -0.73
CA LEU A 152 2.16 -11.76 -1.97
C LEU A 152 2.42 -13.25 -1.77
N SER A 153 3.43 -13.64 -0.98
CA SER A 153 3.67 -15.05 -0.63
C SER A 153 2.47 -15.67 0.09
N PHE A 154 1.85 -14.95 1.03
CA PHE A 154 0.60 -15.39 1.66
C PHE A 154 -0.53 -15.60 0.64
N ALA A 155 -0.73 -14.66 -0.29
CA ALA A 155 -1.76 -14.79 -1.32
C ALA A 155 -1.48 -15.95 -2.27
N GLY A 156 -0.22 -16.13 -2.70
CA GLY A 156 0.20 -17.24 -3.54
C GLY A 156 -0.03 -18.61 -2.90
N ALA A 157 0.25 -18.73 -1.59
CA ALA A 157 -0.02 -19.95 -0.82
C ALA A 157 -1.51 -20.34 -0.84
N LEU A 158 -2.42 -19.36 -0.79
CA LEU A 158 -3.86 -19.60 -0.79
C LEU A 158 -4.41 -19.93 -2.17
N LEU A 159 -3.81 -19.36 -3.23
CA LEU A 159 -4.34 -19.41 -4.60
C LEU A 159 -3.52 -20.30 -5.54
N GLY A 160 -2.55 -21.04 -4.98
CA GLY A 160 -1.75 -22.01 -5.72
C GLY A 160 -0.77 -21.38 -6.72
N LEU A 161 -0.18 -20.23 -6.37
CA LEU A 161 0.85 -19.57 -7.17
C LEU A 161 2.21 -19.66 -6.48
N ASP A 162 3.25 -19.96 -7.25
CA ASP A 162 4.62 -19.78 -6.79
C ASP A 162 4.93 -18.28 -6.66
N VAL A 163 5.65 -17.90 -5.61
CA VAL A 163 6.01 -16.48 -5.39
C VAL A 163 7.51 -16.34 -5.16
N GLU A 164 8.15 -15.53 -5.98
CA GLU A 164 9.58 -15.21 -5.92
C GLU A 164 9.77 -13.71 -5.65
N VAL A 165 10.56 -13.38 -4.63
CA VAL A 165 10.68 -12.02 -4.09
C VAL A 165 12.12 -11.55 -4.10
N TRP A 166 12.40 -10.40 -4.71
CA TRP A 166 13.68 -9.70 -4.60
C TRP A 166 13.61 -8.66 -3.49
N GLN A 167 14.24 -8.97 -2.35
CA GLN A 167 14.30 -8.06 -1.22
C GLN A 167 15.58 -7.22 -1.25
N VAL A 168 15.46 -5.90 -1.05
CA VAL A 168 16.61 -4.99 -0.95
C VAL A 168 17.65 -5.54 0.02
N ARG A 169 18.90 -5.73 -0.42
CA ARG A 169 19.98 -6.43 0.32
C ARG A 169 20.13 -5.96 1.77
N SER A 170 20.24 -4.65 2.00
CA SER A 170 20.32 -4.12 3.38
C SER A 170 19.12 -4.50 4.26
N SER A 171 17.92 -4.58 3.68
CA SER A 171 16.71 -5.00 4.41
C SER A 171 16.65 -6.51 4.59
N PHE A 172 17.11 -7.29 3.60
CA PHE A 172 17.25 -8.74 3.70
C PHE A 172 18.17 -9.11 4.87
N ASP A 173 19.30 -8.41 5.00
CA ASP A 173 20.30 -8.67 6.04
C ASP A 173 19.85 -8.18 7.43
N SER A 174 19.23 -7.00 7.51
CA SER A 174 18.85 -6.38 8.79
C SER A 174 17.46 -6.76 9.30
N LYS A 175 16.56 -7.26 8.45
CA LYS A 175 15.17 -7.62 8.79
C LYS A 175 14.84 -9.08 8.45
N PRO A 176 15.55 -10.06 9.05
CA PRO A 176 15.41 -11.47 8.68
C PRO A 176 14.01 -12.04 8.94
N TYR A 177 13.27 -11.51 9.92
CA TYR A 177 11.94 -12.06 10.27
C TYR A 177 10.90 -11.91 9.17
N ARG A 178 11.00 -10.87 8.33
CA ARG A 178 10.11 -10.72 7.17
C ARG A 178 10.44 -11.72 6.07
N ARG A 179 11.72 -12.01 5.84
CA ARG A 179 12.16 -13.10 4.96
C ARG A 179 11.62 -14.44 5.45
N ILE A 180 11.81 -14.74 6.74
CA ILE A 180 11.29 -15.98 7.35
C ILE A 180 9.76 -16.07 7.22
N GLN A 181 9.04 -14.95 7.34
CA GLN A 181 7.60 -14.90 7.12
C GLN A 181 7.22 -15.22 5.66
N MET A 182 7.95 -14.70 4.67
CA MET A 182 7.77 -15.05 3.26
C MET A 182 7.97 -16.55 3.02
N GLU A 183 9.07 -17.09 3.52
CA GLU A 183 9.43 -18.52 3.41
C GLU A 183 8.43 -19.43 4.14
N ALA A 184 7.87 -18.99 5.26
CA ALA A 184 6.84 -19.74 5.98
C ALA A 184 5.52 -19.86 5.19
N TYR A 185 5.22 -18.89 4.31
CA TYR A 185 4.12 -19.00 3.34
C TYR A 185 4.52 -19.74 2.05
N GLY A 186 5.75 -20.25 1.94
CA GLY A 186 6.24 -20.97 0.77
C GLY A 186 6.81 -20.07 -0.34
N GLY A 187 6.91 -18.75 -0.11
CA GLY A 187 7.61 -17.85 -1.02
C GLY A 187 9.13 -18.03 -0.96
N ILE A 188 9.81 -17.72 -2.06
CA ILE A 188 11.27 -17.70 -2.12
C ILE A 188 11.73 -16.24 -2.09
N CYS A 189 12.71 -15.91 -1.25
CA CYS A 189 13.21 -14.55 -1.12
C CYS A 189 14.71 -14.47 -1.42
N HIS A 190 15.08 -13.62 -2.36
CA HIS A 190 16.44 -13.36 -2.81
C HIS A 190 16.91 -11.97 -2.37
N PRO A 191 18.16 -11.81 -1.93
CA PRO A 191 18.74 -10.48 -1.74
C PRO A 191 18.99 -9.80 -3.09
N SER A 192 18.57 -8.55 -3.22
CA SER A 192 18.76 -7.72 -4.40
C SER A 192 19.77 -6.59 -4.18
N PRO A 193 20.78 -6.39 -5.06
CA PRO A 193 20.98 -7.10 -6.33
C PRO A 193 21.44 -8.55 -6.14
N SER A 194 20.99 -9.47 -6.98
CA SER A 194 21.34 -10.90 -6.94
C SER A 194 22.29 -11.30 -8.08
N ASP A 195 22.81 -12.52 -8.04
CA ASP A 195 23.55 -13.14 -9.15
C ASP A 195 22.65 -13.96 -10.10
N LEU A 196 21.32 -13.96 -9.87
CA LEU A 196 20.35 -14.75 -10.61
C LEU A 196 19.96 -14.12 -11.95
N THR A 197 19.95 -12.79 -12.04
CA THR A 197 19.51 -12.02 -13.21
C THR A 197 20.68 -11.30 -13.89
N GLU A 198 20.54 -10.94 -15.17
CA GLU A 198 21.54 -10.11 -15.87
C GLU A 198 21.60 -8.71 -15.27
N ALA A 199 20.46 -8.10 -14.93
CA ALA A 199 20.38 -6.83 -14.22
C ALA A 199 21.16 -6.87 -12.90
N GLY A 200 20.93 -7.92 -12.09
CA GLY A 200 21.62 -8.15 -10.83
C GLY A 200 23.14 -8.30 -11.01
N ARG A 201 23.57 -9.16 -11.95
CA ARG A 201 24.99 -9.35 -12.28
C ARG A 201 25.66 -8.04 -12.74
N ALA A 202 24.98 -7.24 -13.56
CA ALA A 202 25.50 -5.94 -14.02
C ALA A 202 25.61 -4.92 -12.87
N LEU A 203 24.63 -4.89 -11.97
CA LEU A 203 24.63 -4.04 -10.78
C LEU A 203 25.76 -4.43 -9.82
N LEU A 204 25.94 -5.73 -9.53
CA LEU A 204 27.03 -6.20 -8.67
C LEU A 204 28.42 -5.94 -9.28
N LYS A 205 28.54 -6.01 -10.61
CA LYS A 205 29.80 -5.67 -11.29
C LYS A 205 30.15 -4.18 -11.20
N SER A 206 29.14 -3.31 -11.33
CA SER A 206 29.35 -1.85 -11.28
C SER A 206 29.46 -1.32 -9.85
N HIS A 207 28.75 -1.93 -8.91
CA HIS A 207 28.68 -1.52 -7.51
C HIS A 207 28.77 -2.76 -6.58
N PRO A 208 29.97 -3.35 -6.40
CA PRO A 208 30.13 -4.61 -5.65
C PRO A 208 29.62 -4.55 -4.20
N ASP A 209 29.74 -3.39 -3.55
CA ASP A 209 29.39 -3.17 -2.15
C ASP A 209 28.01 -2.50 -1.98
N THR A 210 27.18 -2.50 -3.02
CA THR A 210 25.85 -1.87 -2.97
C THR A 210 24.97 -2.51 -1.91
N THR A 211 24.27 -1.67 -1.13
CA THR A 211 23.27 -2.09 -0.15
C THR A 211 21.90 -2.41 -0.77
N GLY A 212 21.80 -2.29 -2.10
CA GLY A 212 20.57 -2.40 -2.89
C GLY A 212 19.65 -1.20 -2.73
N SER A 213 18.67 -1.12 -3.63
CA SER A 213 17.55 -0.17 -3.58
C SER A 213 16.26 -0.84 -4.07
N LEU A 214 15.11 -0.24 -3.76
CA LEU A 214 13.83 -0.78 -4.23
C LEU A 214 13.78 -0.84 -5.77
N GLY A 215 14.30 0.18 -6.45
CA GLY A 215 14.37 0.20 -7.90
C GLY A 215 15.23 -0.92 -8.49
N MET A 216 16.36 -1.27 -7.86
CA MET A 216 17.19 -2.41 -8.28
C MET A 216 16.41 -3.73 -8.18
N ALA A 217 15.67 -3.92 -7.08
CA ALA A 217 14.84 -5.11 -6.87
C ALA A 217 13.68 -5.21 -7.87
N ILE A 218 13.06 -4.08 -8.24
CA ILE A 218 12.06 -4.03 -9.31
C ILE A 218 12.66 -4.50 -10.64
N SER A 219 13.85 -4.01 -11.00
CA SER A 219 14.51 -4.40 -12.26
C SER A 219 14.73 -5.91 -12.36
N GLU A 220 15.18 -6.55 -11.28
CA GLU A 220 15.38 -8.01 -11.28
C GLU A 220 14.06 -8.79 -11.35
N ALA A 221 13.04 -8.38 -10.58
CA ALA A 221 11.74 -9.04 -10.59
C ALA A 221 11.05 -8.94 -11.96
N VAL A 222 11.07 -7.74 -12.57
CA VAL A 222 10.53 -7.52 -13.91
C VAL A 222 11.31 -8.30 -14.97
N GLU A 223 12.64 -8.41 -14.86
CA GLU A 223 13.45 -9.21 -15.78
C GLU A 223 13.00 -10.69 -15.78
N VAL A 224 12.75 -11.28 -14.61
CA VAL A 224 12.29 -12.67 -14.51
C VAL A 224 10.89 -12.84 -15.09
N ALA A 225 9.96 -11.93 -14.79
CA ALA A 225 8.61 -11.97 -15.38
C ALA A 225 8.65 -11.88 -16.91
N ALA A 226 9.44 -10.96 -17.46
CA ALA A 226 9.52 -10.74 -18.90
C ALA A 226 10.11 -11.93 -19.69
N GLN A 227 10.77 -12.89 -19.02
CA GLN A 227 11.43 -14.04 -19.63
C GLN A 227 10.55 -15.31 -19.66
N ASP A 228 9.44 -15.36 -18.92
CA ASP A 228 8.56 -16.53 -18.85
C ASP A 228 7.08 -16.12 -18.99
N PRO A 229 6.37 -16.58 -20.04
CA PRO A 229 4.96 -16.23 -20.26
C PRO A 229 4.01 -16.74 -19.17
N ASN A 230 4.43 -17.64 -18.28
CA ASN A 230 3.62 -18.09 -17.13
C ASN A 230 3.93 -17.33 -15.84
N THR A 231 4.85 -16.36 -15.89
CA THR A 231 5.30 -15.57 -14.75
C THR A 231 4.89 -14.11 -14.95
N HIS A 232 4.12 -13.56 -14.01
CA HIS A 232 3.79 -12.14 -14.02
C HIS A 232 4.46 -11.38 -12.88
N TYR A 233 4.59 -10.07 -13.07
CA TYR A 233 5.09 -9.18 -12.05
C TYR A 233 3.91 -8.56 -11.29
N SER A 234 3.99 -8.52 -9.96
CA SER A 234 2.97 -7.92 -9.11
C SER A 234 3.56 -6.75 -8.33
N LEU A 235 2.88 -5.60 -8.34
CA LEU A 235 3.32 -4.37 -7.70
C LEU A 235 2.45 -4.02 -6.48
N GLY A 236 3.09 -3.69 -5.37
CA GLY A 236 2.41 -3.51 -4.08
C GLY A 236 1.83 -2.12 -3.80
N SER A 237 1.99 -1.17 -4.72
CA SER A 237 1.54 0.23 -4.55
C SER A 237 1.45 0.99 -5.87
N VAL A 238 1.22 2.31 -5.78
CA VAL A 238 1.23 3.31 -6.86
C VAL A 238 0.08 3.19 -7.87
N LEU A 239 -0.10 2.03 -8.50
CA LEU A 239 -1.07 1.81 -9.57
C LEU A 239 -2.52 1.96 -9.11
N ASN A 240 -3.40 2.34 -10.03
CA ASN A 240 -4.80 2.69 -9.75
C ASN A 240 -5.58 1.49 -9.21
N HIS A 241 -5.41 0.31 -9.80
CA HIS A 241 -6.07 -0.91 -9.31
C HIS A 241 -5.59 -1.27 -7.89
N VAL A 242 -4.36 -0.91 -7.51
CA VAL A 242 -3.87 -1.10 -6.13
C VAL A 242 -4.59 -0.17 -5.17
N MET A 243 -4.87 1.08 -5.56
CA MET A 243 -5.65 2.01 -4.73
C MET A 243 -7.10 1.50 -4.58
N LEU A 244 -7.70 1.05 -5.69
CA LEU A 244 -9.03 0.45 -5.76
C LEU A 244 -9.18 -0.71 -4.76
N HIS A 245 -8.27 -1.70 -4.82
CA HIS A 245 -8.36 -2.87 -3.94
C HIS A 245 -8.32 -2.52 -2.45
N GLN A 246 -7.68 -1.40 -2.11
CA GLN A 246 -7.50 -0.95 -0.73
C GLN A 246 -8.71 -0.18 -0.20
N THR A 247 -9.69 0.22 -1.03
CA THR A 247 -10.82 1.04 -0.56
C THR A 247 -11.75 0.33 0.42
N VAL A 248 -11.63 -0.98 0.54
CA VAL A 248 -12.29 -1.76 1.60
C VAL A 248 -12.00 -1.17 2.98
N ILE A 249 -10.84 -0.55 3.19
CA ILE A 249 -10.44 0.09 4.44
C ILE A 249 -11.39 1.25 4.77
N GLY A 250 -11.53 2.22 3.86
CA GLY A 250 -12.37 3.39 4.06
C GLY A 250 -13.87 3.06 4.06
N GLN A 251 -14.30 2.12 3.22
CA GLN A 251 -15.69 1.68 3.16
C GLN A 251 -16.13 1.07 4.50
N GLU A 252 -15.30 0.21 5.09
CA GLU A 252 -15.57 -0.33 6.42
C GLU A 252 -15.49 0.74 7.50
N ALA A 253 -14.50 1.64 7.44
CA ALA A 253 -14.37 2.72 8.42
C ALA A 253 -15.61 3.61 8.46
N MET A 254 -16.19 3.95 7.29
CA MET A 254 -17.42 4.73 7.20
C MET A 254 -18.61 4.04 7.89
N VAL A 255 -18.81 2.74 7.63
CA VAL A 255 -19.88 1.96 8.28
C VAL A 255 -19.65 1.90 9.80
N GLN A 256 -18.42 1.62 10.23
CA GLN A 256 -18.09 1.50 11.64
C GLN A 256 -18.21 2.84 12.40
N LEU A 257 -17.91 3.96 11.75
CA LEU A 257 -18.12 5.31 12.29
C LEU A 257 -19.61 5.64 12.42
N GLU A 258 -20.42 5.26 11.44
CA GLU A 258 -21.87 5.42 11.49
C GLU A 258 -22.47 4.60 12.64
N GLU A 259 -22.06 3.35 12.81
CA GLU A 259 -22.44 2.49 13.95
C GLU A 259 -22.02 3.09 15.30
N ALA A 260 -20.91 3.84 15.35
CA ALA A 260 -20.44 4.53 16.54
C ALA A 260 -21.14 5.88 16.81
N GLY A 261 -22.01 6.35 15.89
CA GLY A 261 -22.69 7.64 15.98
C GLY A 261 -21.86 8.85 15.55
N ASP A 262 -20.70 8.64 14.90
CA ASP A 262 -19.77 9.66 14.42
C ASP A 262 -19.60 9.58 12.89
N ALA A 263 -20.73 9.46 12.16
CA ALA A 263 -20.77 9.10 10.74
C ALA A 263 -19.99 10.01 9.78
N VAL A 264 -19.70 11.26 10.16
CA VAL A 264 -18.91 12.21 9.36
C VAL A 264 -17.74 12.68 10.22
N PRO A 265 -16.53 12.11 10.05
CA PRO A 265 -15.37 12.58 10.78
C PRO A 265 -14.93 13.96 10.27
N ASP A 266 -14.38 14.77 11.16
CA ASP A 266 -13.85 16.09 10.84
C ASP A 266 -12.54 15.98 10.07
N THR A 267 -11.61 15.12 10.53
CA THR A 267 -10.31 14.91 9.86
C THR A 267 -9.90 13.43 9.84
N VAL A 268 -9.36 12.99 8.71
CA VAL A 268 -8.78 11.65 8.51
C VAL A 268 -7.30 11.78 8.13
N PHE A 269 -6.42 11.15 8.92
CA PHE A 269 -4.98 11.12 8.71
C PHE A 269 -4.54 9.74 8.21
N GLY A 270 -3.74 9.68 7.14
CA GLY A 270 -3.17 8.45 6.61
C GLY A 270 -1.70 8.60 6.23
N CYS A 271 -0.89 7.56 6.43
CA CYS A 271 0.54 7.64 6.11
C CYS A 271 0.80 7.44 4.61
N ALA A 272 1.72 8.21 4.04
CA ALA A 272 1.95 8.28 2.60
C ALA A 272 3.32 7.70 2.23
N GLY A 273 3.29 6.48 1.66
CA GLY A 273 4.47 5.83 1.06
C GLY A 273 4.37 5.91 -0.46
N GLY A 274 3.90 4.84 -1.10
CA GLY A 274 3.37 4.92 -2.49
C GLY A 274 1.89 5.29 -2.56
N GLY A 275 1.24 5.53 -1.42
CA GLY A 275 -0.14 6.01 -1.31
C GLY A 275 -1.23 4.95 -1.08
N SER A 276 -0.94 3.65 -1.19
CA SER A 276 -2.00 2.62 -1.19
C SER A 276 -2.86 2.52 0.08
N ASN A 277 -2.27 2.62 1.28
CA ASN A 277 -3.06 2.63 2.52
C ASN A 277 -3.85 3.93 2.68
N LEU A 278 -3.21 5.06 2.34
CA LEU A 278 -3.81 6.38 2.39
C LEU A 278 -5.05 6.42 1.50
N ALA A 279 -4.88 6.10 0.22
CA ALA A 279 -5.97 6.01 -0.75
C ALA A 279 -7.08 5.05 -0.28
N GLY A 280 -6.71 3.85 0.17
CA GLY A 280 -7.66 2.87 0.66
C GLY A 280 -8.53 3.39 1.80
N LEU A 281 -7.94 4.13 2.72
CA LEU A 281 -8.68 4.78 3.81
C LEU A 281 -9.48 5.99 3.31
N THR A 282 -8.85 6.92 2.58
CA THR A 282 -9.39 8.26 2.36
C THR A 282 -10.26 8.39 1.11
N PHE A 283 -10.09 7.55 0.08
CA PHE A 283 -10.85 7.69 -1.17
C PHE A 283 -12.36 7.55 -0.96
N PRO A 284 -12.87 6.59 -0.16
CA PRO A 284 -14.30 6.54 0.14
C PRO A 284 -14.85 7.83 0.79
N PHE A 285 -14.10 8.43 1.73
CA PHE A 285 -14.46 9.72 2.33
C PHE A 285 -14.40 10.87 1.32
N LEU A 286 -13.38 10.88 0.44
CA LEU A 286 -13.27 11.88 -0.61
C LEU A 286 -14.44 11.78 -1.59
N GLY A 287 -14.78 10.57 -2.01
CA GLY A 287 -15.97 10.30 -2.82
C GLY A 287 -17.24 10.81 -2.18
N ARG A 288 -17.38 10.60 -0.86
CA ARG A 288 -18.50 11.16 -0.09
C ARG A 288 -18.49 12.70 -0.10
N ASN A 289 -17.35 13.34 0.10
CA ASN A 289 -17.22 14.80 0.02
C ASN A 289 -17.69 15.33 -1.34
N LEU A 290 -17.28 14.68 -2.42
CA LEU A 290 -17.59 15.10 -3.79
C LEU A 290 -19.08 14.88 -4.15
N ARG A 291 -19.68 13.77 -3.69
CA ARG A 291 -21.07 13.42 -4.03
C ARG A 291 -22.11 14.02 -3.08
N GLU A 292 -21.80 14.09 -1.79
CA GLU A 292 -22.74 14.47 -0.72
C GLU A 292 -22.43 15.84 -0.12
N GLY A 293 -21.31 16.47 -0.49
CA GLY A 293 -20.93 17.80 0.01
C GLY A 293 -20.39 17.81 1.44
N THR A 294 -20.05 16.63 2.01
CA THR A 294 -19.38 16.53 3.32
C THR A 294 -18.03 17.26 3.31
N LYS A 295 -17.55 17.59 4.51
CA LYS A 295 -16.35 18.43 4.70
C LYS A 295 -15.23 17.72 5.45
N THR A 296 -15.20 16.38 5.41
CA THR A 296 -14.12 15.59 6.02
C THR A 296 -12.79 16.01 5.41
N ARG A 297 -11.91 16.56 6.23
CA ARG A 297 -10.55 16.93 5.82
C ARG A 297 -9.69 15.67 5.72
N LEU A 298 -8.94 15.53 4.64
CA LEU A 298 -8.11 14.35 4.37
C LEU A 298 -6.65 14.79 4.35
N VAL A 299 -5.82 14.18 5.18
CA VAL A 299 -4.42 14.58 5.37
C VAL A 299 -3.49 13.40 5.14
N ALA A 300 -2.65 13.53 4.12
CA ALA A 300 -1.54 12.64 3.84
C ALA A 300 -0.34 13.01 4.72
N CYS A 301 0.18 12.06 5.50
CA CYS A 301 1.36 12.25 6.33
C CYS A 301 2.55 11.48 5.74
N GLU A 302 3.53 12.18 5.22
CA GLU A 302 4.75 11.61 4.63
C GLU A 302 5.99 11.91 5.49
N PRO A 303 7.13 11.23 5.29
CA PRO A 303 8.35 11.56 6.02
C PRO A 303 9.00 12.82 5.47
N SER A 304 9.53 13.68 6.34
CA SER A 304 10.39 14.81 5.93
C SER A 304 11.65 14.37 5.17
N ALA A 305 12.09 13.12 5.37
CA ALA A 305 13.21 12.52 4.66
C ALA A 305 12.88 12.10 3.21
N CYS A 306 11.61 11.91 2.87
CA CYS A 306 11.14 11.60 1.51
C CYS A 306 9.84 12.38 1.20
N PRO A 307 9.90 13.73 1.12
CA PRO A 307 8.71 14.57 1.07
C PRO A 307 8.15 14.73 -0.36
N SER A 308 7.66 13.64 -0.96
CA SER A 308 7.23 13.64 -2.36
C SER A 308 6.00 14.52 -2.62
N LEU A 309 4.99 14.52 -1.76
CA LEU A 309 3.78 15.34 -1.91
C LEU A 309 4.01 16.81 -1.53
N THR A 310 4.80 17.09 -0.49
CA THR A 310 4.95 18.44 0.06
C THR A 310 6.08 19.24 -0.60
N GLN A 311 7.07 18.58 -1.20
CA GLN A 311 8.22 19.22 -1.84
C GLN A 311 8.55 18.68 -3.24
N GLY A 312 7.96 17.55 -3.65
CA GLY A 312 8.20 16.97 -4.96
C GLY A 312 7.48 17.68 -6.10
N GLU A 313 7.93 17.42 -7.33
CA GLU A 313 7.36 17.99 -8.55
C GLU A 313 6.19 17.14 -9.05
N TYR A 314 5.09 17.78 -9.48
CA TYR A 314 3.99 17.07 -10.15
C TYR A 314 4.25 16.93 -11.67
N ARG A 315 4.99 15.88 -12.05
CA ARG A 315 5.40 15.62 -13.44
C ARG A 315 5.27 14.16 -13.84
N TYR A 316 5.45 13.87 -15.12
CA TYR A 316 5.65 12.50 -15.56
C TYR A 316 7.03 12.04 -15.11
N ASP A 317 7.08 10.88 -14.47
CA ASP A 317 8.31 10.25 -14.03
C ASP A 317 8.16 8.73 -13.99
N PHE A 318 9.29 8.03 -13.91
CA PHE A 318 9.29 6.57 -13.86
C PHE A 318 9.00 6.07 -12.45
N GLY A 319 8.29 4.93 -12.39
CA GLY A 319 8.01 4.23 -11.15
C GLY A 319 9.21 3.45 -10.62
N ASP A 320 10.18 3.15 -11.47
CA ASP A 320 11.41 2.41 -11.16
C ASP A 320 12.68 3.17 -11.60
N VAL A 321 13.84 2.73 -11.09
CA VAL A 321 15.14 3.37 -11.36
C VAL A 321 15.64 3.06 -12.78
N ALA A 322 15.36 1.86 -13.30
CA ALA A 322 15.83 1.42 -14.62
C ALA A 322 15.01 2.02 -15.77
N GLY A 323 13.84 2.61 -15.49
CA GLY A 323 12.96 3.23 -16.48
C GLY A 323 12.20 2.20 -17.32
N LEU A 324 11.89 1.05 -16.73
CA LEU A 324 11.17 -0.04 -17.37
C LEU A 324 9.65 0.09 -17.20
N THR A 325 9.19 0.81 -16.18
CA THR A 325 7.76 1.05 -15.97
C THR A 325 7.22 2.09 -16.94
N PRO A 326 5.89 2.14 -17.13
CA PRO A 326 5.21 3.34 -17.60
C PRO A 326 5.69 4.64 -16.94
N LEU A 327 5.59 5.74 -17.68
CA LEU A 327 5.70 7.10 -17.14
C LEU A 327 4.38 7.46 -16.47
N LEU A 328 4.43 7.73 -15.17
CA LEU A 328 3.26 8.02 -14.35
C LEU A 328 3.20 9.51 -14.06
N LYS A 329 2.03 10.14 -14.18
CA LYS A 329 1.85 11.53 -13.75
C LYS A 329 1.69 11.57 -12.23
N MET A 330 2.74 11.95 -11.53
CA MET A 330 2.79 11.89 -10.06
C MET A 330 3.59 13.03 -9.44
N HIS A 331 3.39 13.24 -8.14
CA HIS A 331 4.36 13.94 -7.31
C HIS A 331 5.60 13.04 -7.14
N THR A 332 6.78 13.59 -7.40
CA THR A 332 8.03 12.82 -7.38
C THR A 332 9.23 13.64 -6.91
N LEU A 333 10.14 12.99 -6.19
CA LEU A 333 11.49 13.49 -5.88
C LEU A 333 12.51 13.18 -6.99
N GLY A 334 12.08 12.51 -8.05
CA GLY A 334 12.89 11.99 -9.15
C GLY A 334 13.23 10.52 -8.94
N LYS A 335 13.14 9.72 -10.02
CA LYS A 335 13.43 8.26 -10.00
C LYS A 335 14.81 7.87 -9.43
N ASP A 336 15.79 8.76 -9.50
CA ASP A 336 17.15 8.52 -9.03
C ASP A 336 17.36 8.96 -7.56
N PHE A 337 16.30 9.41 -6.88
CA PHE A 337 16.34 9.79 -5.46
C PHE A 337 16.68 8.60 -4.57
N VAL A 338 17.59 8.83 -3.62
CA VAL A 338 17.99 7.84 -2.61
C VAL A 338 17.70 8.41 -1.22
N PRO A 339 16.82 7.78 -0.43
CA PRO A 339 16.54 8.20 0.93
C PRO A 339 17.81 8.20 1.81
N PRO A 340 17.90 9.09 2.82
CA PRO A 340 19.00 9.09 3.77
C PRO A 340 19.16 7.74 4.48
N ALA A 341 20.41 7.25 4.63
CA ALA A 341 20.69 5.94 5.22
C ALA A 341 20.21 5.78 6.68
N ILE A 342 20.13 6.90 7.42
CA ILE A 342 19.66 6.94 8.81
C ILE A 342 18.12 6.87 8.95
N HIS A 343 17.39 6.89 7.82
CA HIS A 343 15.93 6.91 7.83
C HIS A 343 15.33 5.52 8.14
N ALA A 344 14.84 5.37 9.36
CA ALA A 344 14.16 4.20 9.90
C ALA A 344 12.61 4.31 9.84
N GLY A 345 12.06 5.47 9.51
CA GLY A 345 10.60 5.70 9.47
C GLY A 345 9.81 4.96 8.37
N GLY A 346 10.49 4.22 7.50
CA GLY A 346 9.86 3.58 6.33
C GLY A 346 9.52 4.61 5.25
N LEU A 347 8.45 4.42 4.47
CA LEU A 347 7.95 5.41 3.49
C LEU A 347 9.04 5.97 2.54
N ARG A 348 9.80 5.06 1.92
CA ARG A 348 11.04 5.38 1.17
C ARG A 348 10.88 5.60 -0.32
N TYR A 349 9.67 5.49 -0.84
CA TYR A 349 9.42 5.58 -2.28
C TYR A 349 9.54 7.04 -2.73
N HIS A 350 10.15 7.28 -3.91
CA HIS A 350 10.42 8.63 -4.41
C HIS A 350 9.17 9.33 -4.96
N GLY A 351 8.19 8.54 -5.41
CA GLY A 351 6.96 9.02 -6.01
C GLY A 351 5.75 8.86 -5.10
N MET A 352 4.58 9.18 -5.66
CA MET A 352 3.28 8.94 -5.05
C MET A 352 2.32 8.40 -6.11
N SER A 353 1.29 7.62 -5.73
CA SER A 353 0.27 7.16 -6.67
C SER A 353 -0.27 8.31 -7.54
N PRO A 354 -0.50 8.11 -8.86
CA PRO A 354 -1.13 9.11 -9.72
C PRO A 354 -2.48 9.59 -9.19
N MET A 355 -3.32 8.69 -8.67
CA MET A 355 -4.62 9.05 -8.09
C MET A 355 -4.47 9.95 -6.85
N VAL A 356 -3.55 9.62 -5.94
CA VAL A 356 -3.28 10.44 -4.74
C VAL A 356 -2.68 11.78 -5.14
N SER A 357 -1.70 11.77 -6.05
CA SER A 357 -1.06 12.98 -6.58
C SER A 357 -2.07 13.91 -7.23
N HIS A 358 -2.99 13.35 -8.01
CA HIS A 358 -4.03 14.11 -8.67
C HIS A 358 -5.01 14.71 -7.66
N ALA A 359 -5.44 13.95 -6.64
CA ALA A 359 -6.29 14.46 -5.56
C ALA A 359 -5.63 15.62 -4.80
N VAL A 360 -4.33 15.52 -4.50
CA VAL A 360 -3.57 16.61 -3.87
C VAL A 360 -3.44 17.82 -4.82
N ASN A 361 -3.11 17.60 -6.09
CA ASN A 361 -2.96 18.68 -7.08
C ASN A 361 -4.27 19.45 -7.34
N LEU A 362 -5.42 18.78 -7.24
CA LEU A 362 -6.75 19.40 -7.32
C LEU A 362 -7.17 20.11 -6.02
N GLY A 363 -6.37 20.06 -4.95
CA GLY A 363 -6.70 20.62 -3.65
C GLY A 363 -7.79 19.85 -2.90
N LEU A 364 -7.99 18.57 -3.21
CA LEU A 364 -8.98 17.69 -2.58
C LEU A 364 -8.43 16.94 -1.35
N MET A 365 -7.12 16.98 -1.15
CA MET A 365 -6.41 16.33 -0.05
C MET A 365 -5.20 17.19 0.34
N ASP A 366 -4.99 17.37 1.64
CA ASP A 366 -3.81 18.05 2.17
C ASP A 366 -2.65 17.06 2.34
N ALA A 367 -1.42 17.56 2.34
CA ALA A 367 -0.23 16.79 2.68
C ALA A 367 0.63 17.52 3.72
N ILE A 368 1.20 16.77 4.65
CA ILE A 368 2.19 17.25 5.62
C ILE A 368 3.40 16.32 5.65
N ALA A 369 4.58 16.89 5.84
CA ALA A 369 5.80 16.16 6.11
C ALA A 369 6.04 16.10 7.62
N VAL A 370 6.39 14.92 8.13
CA VAL A 370 6.63 14.65 9.54
C VAL A 370 8.06 14.16 9.73
N ASP A 371 8.78 14.77 10.68
CA ASP A 371 10.11 14.31 11.05
C ASP A 371 10.06 12.93 11.73
N GLN A 372 11.04 12.08 11.42
CA GLN A 372 11.08 10.71 11.93
C GLN A 372 11.04 10.64 13.46
N ASP A 373 11.75 11.54 14.13
CA ASP A 373 11.80 11.57 15.60
C ASP A 373 10.42 11.87 16.17
N ASP A 374 9.71 12.85 15.60
CA ASP A 374 8.33 13.17 15.99
C ASP A 374 7.38 12.00 15.70
N ALA A 375 7.55 11.34 14.56
CA ALA A 375 6.79 10.16 14.18
C ALA A 375 6.98 9.04 15.22
N LEU A 376 8.21 8.61 15.48
CA LEU A 376 8.49 7.51 16.41
C LEU A 376 8.12 7.86 17.87
N GLN A 377 8.30 9.10 18.31
CA GLN A 377 7.81 9.57 19.61
C GLN A 377 6.28 9.51 19.71
N ALA A 378 5.57 9.93 18.67
CA ALA A 378 4.11 9.78 18.60
C ALA A 378 3.70 8.31 18.64
N GLY A 379 4.45 7.43 17.96
CA GLY A 379 4.28 5.99 18.02
C GLY A 379 4.43 5.42 19.43
N LEU A 380 5.40 5.91 20.21
CA LEU A 380 5.59 5.51 21.61
C LEU A 380 4.46 6.02 22.53
N ILE A 381 3.97 7.24 22.31
CA ILE A 381 2.80 7.76 23.04
C ILE A 381 1.59 6.86 22.76
N PHE A 382 1.34 6.55 21.49
CA PHE A 382 0.25 5.68 21.07
C PHE A 382 0.38 4.28 21.68
N ALA A 383 1.57 3.67 21.62
CA ALA A 383 1.81 2.35 22.18
C ALA A 383 1.59 2.29 23.70
N ARG A 384 2.01 3.32 24.44
CA ARG A 384 1.79 3.41 25.89
C ARG A 384 0.32 3.63 26.25
N ALA A 385 -0.44 4.33 25.40
CA ALA A 385 -1.85 4.60 25.63
C ALA A 385 -2.74 3.41 25.23
N GLU A 386 -2.53 2.85 24.05
CA GLU A 386 -3.44 1.91 23.38
C GLU A 386 -2.92 0.46 23.37
N GLY A 387 -1.66 0.22 23.75
CA GLY A 387 -1.07 -1.12 23.86
C GLY A 387 -0.66 -1.75 22.52
N ILE A 388 -0.84 -1.05 21.41
CA ILE A 388 -0.42 -1.49 20.07
C ILE A 388 0.84 -0.72 19.68
N ILE A 389 1.91 -1.43 19.32
CA ILE A 389 3.10 -0.82 18.72
C ILE A 389 2.81 -0.60 17.23
N PRO A 390 2.67 0.65 16.75
CA PRO A 390 2.40 0.93 15.35
C PRO A 390 3.62 0.60 14.47
N ALA A 391 3.40 0.26 13.20
CA ALA A 391 4.49 0.22 12.22
C ALA A 391 5.14 1.62 12.11
N PRO A 392 6.47 1.74 11.93
CA PRO A 392 7.15 3.02 11.74
C PRO A 392 6.47 3.91 10.68
N GLU A 393 5.98 3.32 9.59
CA GLU A 393 5.20 4.02 8.57
C GLU A 393 3.94 4.69 9.15
N SER A 394 3.13 3.92 9.88
CA SER A 394 1.89 4.40 10.50
C SER A 394 2.11 5.54 11.48
N THR A 395 3.31 5.63 12.08
CA THR A 395 3.60 6.67 13.08
C THR A 395 3.54 8.10 12.52
N HIS A 396 3.68 8.28 11.21
CA HIS A 396 3.54 9.59 10.56
C HIS A 396 2.09 10.08 10.63
N ALA A 397 1.12 9.18 10.40
CA ALA A 397 -0.31 9.50 10.57
C ALA A 397 -0.66 9.76 12.04
N VAL A 398 -0.09 8.95 12.96
CA VAL A 398 -0.26 9.13 14.40
C VAL A 398 0.28 10.50 14.85
N ALA A 399 1.47 10.90 14.40
CA ALA A 399 2.06 12.19 14.72
C ALA A 399 1.23 13.36 14.21
N GLY A 400 0.80 13.32 12.94
CA GLY A 400 -0.08 14.35 12.37
C GLY A 400 -1.39 14.50 13.17
N ALA A 401 -2.02 13.37 13.51
CA ALA A 401 -3.25 13.36 14.30
C ALA A 401 -3.04 13.85 15.74
N ILE A 402 -1.95 13.46 16.41
CA ILE A 402 -1.62 13.93 17.77
C ILE A 402 -1.35 15.44 17.78
N ALA A 403 -0.60 15.94 16.80
CA ALA A 403 -0.32 17.37 16.66
C ALA A 403 -1.62 18.17 16.48
N HIS A 404 -2.53 17.69 15.60
CA HIS A 404 -3.85 18.29 15.40
C HIS A 404 -4.71 18.23 16.68
N ALA A 405 -4.84 17.05 17.29
CA ALA A 405 -5.65 16.85 18.49
C ALA A 405 -5.22 17.72 19.69
N ARG A 406 -3.93 18.07 19.80
CA ARG A 406 -3.40 18.98 20.82
C ARG A 406 -3.76 20.45 20.57
N ALA A 407 -3.99 20.83 19.32
CA ALA A 407 -4.34 22.20 18.93
C ALA A 407 -5.85 22.48 19.01
N VAL A 408 -6.67 21.42 18.97
CA VAL A 408 -8.13 21.52 18.99
C VAL A 408 -8.66 21.88 20.39
N THR A 409 -9.55 22.88 20.45
CA THR A 409 -10.20 23.34 21.69
C THR A 409 -11.66 22.91 21.81
N GLU A 410 -12.28 22.44 20.73
CA GLU A 410 -13.68 22.03 20.66
C GLU A 410 -13.80 20.54 20.26
N PRO A 411 -14.94 19.86 20.52
CA PRO A 411 -15.07 18.45 20.15
C PRO A 411 -15.02 18.22 18.62
N GLU A 412 -14.00 17.52 18.14
CA GLU A 412 -13.86 17.04 16.75
C GLU A 412 -13.73 15.51 16.71
N VAL A 413 -14.07 14.89 15.59
CA VAL A 413 -13.85 13.47 15.30
C VAL A 413 -12.64 13.32 14.39
N ILE A 414 -11.60 12.66 14.91
CA ILE A 414 -10.34 12.41 14.20
C ILE A 414 -10.23 10.91 13.92
N VAL A 415 -9.88 10.54 12.69
CA VAL A 415 -9.61 9.14 12.29
C VAL A 415 -8.16 9.00 11.88
N ILE A 416 -7.49 7.98 12.43
CA ILE A 416 -6.10 7.64 12.12
C ILE A 416 -6.05 6.33 11.35
N GLY A 417 -5.41 6.33 10.19
CA GLY A 417 -5.05 5.13 9.44
C GLY A 417 -3.86 4.41 10.07
N LEU A 418 -4.12 3.35 10.83
CA LEU A 418 -3.07 2.53 11.43
C LEU A 418 -2.75 1.36 10.48
N SER A 419 -1.95 1.67 9.45
CA SER A 419 -1.71 0.82 8.27
C SER A 419 -1.04 -0.53 8.55
N GLY A 420 -0.43 -0.69 9.73
CA GLY A 420 0.21 -1.93 10.15
C GLY A 420 0.75 -1.88 11.58
N ASN A 421 1.12 -3.05 12.09
CA ASN A 421 1.77 -3.21 13.39
C ASN A 421 3.30 -3.21 13.27
N GLY A 422 3.99 -2.84 14.35
CA GLY A 422 5.43 -2.71 14.41
C GLY A 422 6.14 -3.88 15.07
N GLN A 423 5.50 -5.05 15.23
CA GLN A 423 6.10 -6.18 15.96
C GLN A 423 7.40 -6.68 15.30
N LEU A 424 7.44 -6.71 13.97
CA LEU A 424 8.64 -7.07 13.20
C LEU A 424 9.55 -5.87 12.90
N ASP A 425 9.18 -4.68 13.38
CA ASP A 425 9.89 -3.42 13.16
C ASP A 425 10.36 -2.79 14.50
N LEU A 426 10.34 -3.55 15.60
CA LEU A 426 10.88 -3.14 16.91
C LEU A 426 12.30 -2.57 16.87
N PRO A 427 13.24 -3.07 16.02
CA PRO A 427 14.55 -2.44 15.91
C PRO A 427 14.51 -0.95 15.56
N ALA A 428 13.50 -0.47 14.83
CA ALA A 428 13.34 0.95 14.51
C ALA A 428 13.01 1.80 15.76
N TYR A 429 12.39 1.21 16.77
CA TYR A 429 12.10 1.87 18.05
C TYR A 429 13.28 1.84 19.03
N SER A 430 14.25 0.93 18.84
CA SER A 430 15.35 0.72 19.80
C SER A 430 16.13 1.98 20.19
N PRO A 431 16.39 2.96 19.29
CA PRO A 431 17.09 4.20 19.67
C PRO A 431 16.27 5.14 20.56
N TYR A 432 14.96 4.91 20.70
CA TYR A 432 14.01 5.82 21.34
C TYR A 432 13.48 5.32 22.70
N VAL A 433 13.93 4.14 23.16
CA VAL A 433 13.45 3.47 24.38
C VAL A 433 14.54 3.25 25.42
#